data_AF-A0A1G2D8G1-F1
#
_entry.id   AF-A0A1G2D8G1-F1
#
_cell.length_a   1.000
_cell.length_b   1.000
_cell.length_c   1.000
_cell.angle_alpha   90.00
_cell.angle_beta   90.00
_cell.angle_gamma   90.00
#
_symmetry.space_group_name_H-M   'P 1'
#
loop_
_entity.id
_entity.type
_entity.pdbx_description
1 polymer ?
#
loop_
_entity_poly.entity_id
_entity_poly.type
_entity_poly.pdbx_seq_one_letter_code
_entity_poly.pdbx_strand_id
1 'polypeptide(L)'
;MNHTNRGNIAIKPSAFGIDFGPFFFARTLKRLIDAAAGKYIEIEVDAEDRETLVTVQQMLNSLAPKLPDGVILRPAFQMHLPDKVRQKLISECRILDMPIRIVKGSGLYNIGASEITDEEMLVRYRETFRSLLARGMRPMAATVRDSALLYELATLARNDRITADQFAFQFLDGLFGRSLAKTYVKRKYRVGCYVTFVDPSAPEEWKGYIRRRIAFGRKLLFGE
;
A
#
# COMPACT_ATOMS: atom_id res chain seq x y z
N MET A 1 6.69 9.23 -3.40
CA MET A 1 6.82 10.69 -3.53
C MET A 1 8.23 11.05 -4.00
N ASN A 2 8.39 11.52 -5.24
CA ASN A 2 9.59 12.21 -5.73
C ASN A 2 9.48 13.72 -5.41
N HIS A 3 10.47 14.52 -5.81
CA HIS A 3 10.45 15.97 -5.54
C HIS A 3 9.38 16.73 -6.36
N THR A 4 8.81 16.10 -7.40
CA THR A 4 7.73 16.69 -8.21
C THR A 4 6.33 16.27 -7.76
N ASN A 5 6.21 15.27 -6.90
CA ASN A 5 4.93 14.78 -6.41
C ASN A 5 4.26 15.85 -5.54
N ARG A 6 3.00 16.19 -5.87
CA ARG A 6 2.19 17.21 -5.19
C ARG A 6 1.08 16.63 -4.32
N GLY A 7 0.94 15.31 -4.24
CA GLY A 7 -0.01 14.64 -3.38
C GLY A 7 -0.09 13.12 -3.58
N ASN A 8 -0.64 12.45 -2.58
CA ASN A 8 -1.02 11.05 -2.65
C ASN A 8 -2.47 10.89 -2.20
N ILE A 9 -3.25 10.09 -2.94
CA ILE A 9 -4.60 9.71 -2.57
C ILE A 9 -4.70 8.18 -2.56
N ALA A 10 -5.16 7.61 -1.45
CA ALA A 10 -5.45 6.19 -1.37
C ALA A 10 -6.94 5.92 -1.62
N ILE A 11 -7.21 4.93 -2.47
CA ILE A 11 -8.56 4.50 -2.82
C ILE A 11 -8.77 3.02 -2.48
N LYS A 12 -10.03 2.66 -2.22
CA LYS A 12 -10.46 1.27 -2.10
C LYS A 12 -11.16 0.83 -3.40
N PRO A 13 -10.74 -0.27 -4.04
CA PRO A 13 -11.46 -0.84 -5.17
C PRO A 13 -12.97 -0.99 -4.97
N SER A 14 -13.42 -1.42 -3.77
CA SER A 14 -14.85 -1.55 -3.40
C SER A 14 -15.59 -0.23 -3.56
N ALA A 15 -15.05 0.86 -3.00
CA ALA A 15 -15.59 2.21 -3.13
C ALA A 15 -15.58 2.75 -4.58
N PHE A 16 -14.76 2.15 -5.46
CA PHE A 16 -14.70 2.49 -6.88
C PHE A 16 -15.55 1.54 -7.74
N GLY A 17 -16.24 0.58 -7.13
CA GLY A 17 -17.23 -0.26 -7.78
C GLY A 17 -16.71 -1.61 -8.27
N ILE A 18 -15.58 -2.13 -7.75
CA ILE A 18 -15.10 -3.47 -8.15
C ILE A 18 -16.11 -4.57 -7.85
N ASP A 19 -16.93 -4.40 -6.80
CA ASP A 19 -17.96 -5.37 -6.39
C ASP A 19 -19.09 -5.47 -7.42
N PHE A 20 -19.29 -4.44 -8.24
CA PHE A 20 -20.20 -4.44 -9.39
C PHE A 20 -19.53 -4.93 -10.67
N GLY A 21 -18.21 -5.16 -10.63
CA GLY A 21 -17.42 -5.72 -11.69
C GLY A 21 -16.31 -4.80 -12.23
N PRO A 22 -15.37 -5.34 -13.01
CA PRO A 22 -14.18 -4.62 -13.47
C PRO A 22 -14.51 -3.39 -14.32
N PHE A 23 -15.60 -3.41 -15.07
CA PHE A 23 -16.01 -2.26 -15.89
C PHE A 23 -16.30 -1.01 -15.05
N PHE A 24 -17.01 -1.15 -13.93
CA PHE A 24 -17.35 -0.04 -13.04
C PHE A 24 -16.10 0.51 -12.35
N PHE A 25 -15.24 -0.39 -11.85
CA PHE A 25 -13.94 0.00 -11.29
C PHE A 25 -13.08 0.78 -12.30
N ALA A 26 -12.93 0.26 -13.52
CA ALA A 26 -12.15 0.91 -14.57
C ALA A 26 -12.70 2.30 -14.92
N ARG A 27 -14.02 2.41 -15.09
CA ARG A 27 -14.69 3.67 -15.43
C ARG A 27 -14.51 4.72 -14.35
N THR A 28 -14.69 4.36 -13.09
CA THR A 28 -14.54 5.29 -11.95
C THR A 28 -13.08 5.68 -11.76
N LEU A 29 -12.15 4.71 -11.80
CA LEU A 29 -10.73 4.97 -11.70
C LEU A 29 -10.24 5.87 -12.84
N LYS A 30 -10.72 5.67 -14.07
CA LYS A 30 -10.38 6.54 -15.19
C LYS A 30 -10.77 8.00 -14.93
N ARG A 31 -11.95 8.26 -14.37
CA ARG A 31 -12.37 9.64 -14.03
C ARG A 31 -11.42 10.28 -13.03
N LEU A 32 -10.94 9.52 -12.05
CA LEU A 32 -9.93 10.02 -11.10
C LEU A 32 -8.57 10.27 -11.79
N ILE A 33 -8.12 9.36 -12.65
CA ILE A 33 -6.89 9.51 -13.43
C ILE A 33 -6.95 10.77 -14.31
N ASP A 34 -8.05 10.96 -15.03
CA ASP A 34 -8.28 12.14 -15.88
C ASP A 34 -8.26 13.43 -15.04
N ALA A 35 -8.87 13.40 -13.85
CA ALA A 35 -8.85 14.54 -12.93
C ALA A 35 -7.46 14.78 -12.30
N ALA A 36 -6.60 13.76 -12.22
CA ALA A 36 -5.25 13.84 -11.66
C ALA A 36 -4.17 14.18 -12.70
N ALA A 37 -4.49 14.12 -14.00
CA ALA A 37 -3.57 14.39 -15.09
C ALA A 37 -2.86 15.75 -14.93
N GLY A 38 -1.53 15.77 -15.10
CA GLY A 38 -0.70 16.97 -14.97
C GLY A 38 -0.54 17.50 -13.52
N LYS A 39 -1.14 16.86 -12.51
CA LYS A 39 -1.08 17.31 -11.11
C LYS A 39 0.05 16.65 -10.31
N TYR A 40 0.77 15.69 -10.89
CA TYR A 40 1.85 14.95 -10.22
C TYR A 40 1.36 14.25 -8.93
N ILE A 41 0.23 13.53 -9.04
CA ILE A 41 -0.41 12.81 -7.93
C ILE A 41 -0.15 11.31 -8.04
N GLU A 42 0.23 10.70 -6.92
CA GLU A 42 0.27 9.24 -6.77
C GLU A 42 -1.11 8.74 -6.28
N ILE A 43 -1.70 7.80 -7.01
CA ILE A 43 -2.94 7.12 -6.61
C ILE A 43 -2.56 5.76 -6.01
N GLU A 44 -2.68 5.63 -4.70
CA GLU A 44 -2.54 4.37 -3.99
C GLU A 44 -3.81 3.54 -4.10
N VAL A 45 -3.69 2.27 -4.47
CA VAL A 45 -4.83 1.34 -4.52
C VAL A 45 -4.72 0.36 -3.38
N ASP A 46 -5.60 0.48 -2.39
CA ASP A 46 -5.66 -0.40 -1.22
C ASP A 46 -5.93 -1.86 -1.66
N ALA A 47 -5.28 -2.81 -1.01
CA ALA A 47 -5.54 -4.23 -1.19
C ALA A 47 -6.66 -4.66 -0.23
N GLU A 48 -7.79 -5.08 -0.80
CA GLU A 48 -8.99 -5.51 -0.07
C GLU A 48 -9.16 -7.04 -0.18
N ASP A 49 -10.30 -7.52 -0.70
CA ASP A 49 -10.65 -8.93 -0.75
C ASP A 49 -9.83 -9.71 -1.79
N ARG A 50 -9.43 -10.94 -1.42
CA ARG A 50 -8.60 -11.81 -2.26
C ARG A 50 -9.21 -12.12 -3.62
N GLU A 51 -10.53 -12.19 -3.67
CA GLU A 51 -11.29 -12.49 -4.89
C GLU A 51 -11.11 -11.40 -5.95
N THR A 52 -10.92 -10.15 -5.53
CA THR A 52 -10.77 -9.01 -6.45
C THR A 52 -9.32 -8.61 -6.67
N LEU A 53 -8.37 -9.01 -5.80
CA LEU A 53 -6.95 -8.61 -5.89
C LEU A 53 -6.33 -8.84 -7.27
N VAL A 54 -6.49 -10.04 -7.83
CA VAL A 54 -5.91 -10.39 -9.13
C VAL A 54 -6.50 -9.53 -10.24
N THR A 55 -7.83 -9.40 -10.26
CA THR A 55 -8.56 -8.63 -11.27
C THR A 55 -8.22 -7.14 -11.21
N VAL A 56 -8.17 -6.57 -10.00
CA VAL A 56 -7.71 -5.20 -9.77
C VAL A 56 -6.29 -5.04 -10.30
N GLN A 57 -5.36 -5.92 -9.92
CA GLN A 57 -3.96 -5.80 -10.32
C GLN A 57 -3.76 -5.94 -11.83
N GLN A 58 -4.44 -6.87 -12.49
CA GLN A 58 -4.41 -7.01 -13.95
C GLN A 58 -4.84 -5.72 -14.64
N MET A 59 -5.90 -5.08 -14.14
CA MET A 59 -6.37 -3.82 -14.69
C MET A 59 -5.38 -2.68 -14.45
N LEU A 60 -4.83 -2.54 -13.24
CA LEU A 60 -3.83 -1.51 -12.94
C LEU A 60 -2.61 -1.66 -13.85
N ASN A 61 -2.13 -2.89 -14.06
CA ASN A 61 -1.03 -3.17 -14.98
C ASN A 61 -1.38 -2.81 -16.43
N SER A 62 -2.62 -3.06 -16.87
CA SER A 62 -3.10 -2.68 -18.22
C SER A 62 -3.19 -1.17 -18.44
N LEU A 63 -3.40 -0.41 -17.37
CA LEU A 63 -3.54 1.05 -17.37
C LEU A 63 -2.20 1.77 -17.19
N ALA A 64 -1.27 1.18 -16.44
CA ALA A 64 0.04 1.76 -16.14
C ALA A 64 0.79 2.37 -17.36
N PRO A 65 0.90 1.68 -18.51
CA PRO A 65 1.59 2.25 -19.68
C PRO A 65 0.81 3.36 -20.40
N LYS A 66 -0.45 3.58 -20.03
CA LYS A 66 -1.38 4.55 -20.65
C LYS A 66 -1.72 5.71 -19.71
N LEU A 67 -1.03 5.82 -18.58
CA LEU A 67 -1.29 6.90 -17.63
C LEU A 67 -0.87 8.24 -18.23
N PRO A 68 -1.67 9.29 -18.02
CA PRO A 68 -1.26 10.64 -18.39
C PRO A 68 -0.07 11.08 -17.54
N ASP A 69 0.70 12.04 -18.07
CA ASP A 69 1.85 12.59 -17.37
C ASP A 69 1.49 13.08 -15.96
N GLY A 70 2.36 12.76 -15.01
CA GLY A 70 2.17 13.13 -13.61
C GLY A 70 1.16 12.26 -12.85
N VAL A 71 0.66 11.16 -13.42
CA VAL A 71 -0.13 10.17 -12.66
C VAL A 71 0.66 8.89 -12.47
N ILE A 72 0.67 8.39 -11.24
CA ILE A 72 1.32 7.12 -10.90
C ILE A 72 0.31 6.27 -10.14
N LEU A 73 0.13 5.01 -10.56
CA LEU A 73 -0.62 4.02 -9.80
C LEU A 73 0.32 3.25 -8.87
N ARG A 74 -0.07 3.12 -7.60
CA ARG A 74 0.69 2.39 -6.57
C ARG A 74 -0.19 1.35 -5.87
N PRO A 75 -0.24 0.10 -6.35
CA PRO A 75 -0.97 -0.95 -5.66
C PRO A 75 -0.34 -1.28 -4.30
N ALA A 76 -1.17 -1.63 -3.33
CA ALA A 76 -0.70 -2.25 -2.10
C ALA A 76 -0.44 -3.75 -2.32
N PHE A 77 0.68 -4.26 -1.83
CA PHE A 77 1.03 -5.68 -1.92
C PHE A 77 1.16 -6.28 -0.52
N GLN A 78 0.31 -7.25 -0.22
CA GLN A 78 0.18 -7.86 1.11
C GLN A 78 1.12 -9.07 1.24
N MET A 79 2.00 -9.05 2.25
CA MET A 79 2.98 -10.13 2.46
C MET A 79 2.38 -11.42 3.05
N HIS A 80 1.25 -11.33 3.74
CA HIS A 80 0.55 -12.49 4.30
C HIS A 80 -0.20 -13.33 3.26
N LEU A 81 -0.21 -12.95 1.98
CA LEU A 81 -0.95 -13.68 0.94
C LEU A 81 -0.43 -15.13 0.81
N PRO A 82 -1.31 -16.11 0.52
CA PRO A 82 -0.87 -17.46 0.20
C PRO A 82 0.09 -17.46 -0.98
N ASP A 83 1.06 -18.38 -1.00
CA ASP A 83 2.12 -18.39 -2.02
C ASP A 83 1.58 -18.47 -3.44
N LYS A 84 0.54 -19.28 -3.67
CA LYS A 84 -0.11 -19.39 -4.99
C LYS A 84 -0.64 -18.04 -5.48
N VAL A 85 -1.28 -17.26 -4.60
CA VAL A 85 -1.83 -15.93 -4.94
C VAL A 85 -0.68 -14.94 -5.14
N ARG A 86 0.32 -14.96 -4.26
CA ARG A 86 1.50 -14.09 -4.36
C ARG A 86 2.26 -14.33 -5.67
N GLN A 87 2.51 -15.60 -6.02
CA GLN A 87 3.15 -15.98 -7.27
C GLN A 87 2.36 -15.48 -8.47
N LYS A 88 1.04 -15.70 -8.50
CA LYS A 88 0.16 -15.20 -9.57
C LYS A 88 0.24 -13.68 -9.75
N LEU A 89 0.25 -12.90 -8.66
CA LEU A 89 0.40 -11.45 -8.73
C LEU A 89 1.77 -11.03 -9.29
N ILE A 90 2.83 -11.78 -8.98
CA ILE A 90 4.20 -11.52 -9.43
C ILE A 90 4.38 -11.91 -10.90
N SER A 91 4.05 -13.15 -11.28
CA SER A 91 4.36 -13.71 -12.60
C SER A 91 3.35 -13.28 -13.66
N GLU A 92 2.05 -13.39 -13.37
CA GLU A 92 0.99 -13.11 -14.35
C GLU A 92 0.59 -11.65 -14.35
N CYS A 93 0.46 -11.04 -13.17
CA CYS A 93 -0.01 -9.65 -13.05
C CYS A 93 1.13 -8.63 -13.01
N ARG A 94 2.39 -9.11 -13.00
CA ARG A 94 3.61 -8.30 -13.05
C ARG A 94 3.64 -7.16 -12.04
N ILE A 95 3.12 -7.40 -10.83
CA ILE A 95 2.96 -6.35 -9.81
C ILE A 95 4.29 -5.64 -9.48
N LEU A 96 5.42 -6.36 -9.55
CA LEU A 96 6.76 -5.83 -9.25
C LEU A 96 7.30 -4.86 -10.32
N ASP A 97 6.63 -4.73 -11.46
CA ASP A 97 6.97 -3.75 -12.50
C ASP A 97 6.31 -2.38 -12.24
N MET A 98 5.58 -2.26 -11.13
CA MET A 98 4.96 -1.03 -10.66
C MET A 98 5.62 -0.54 -9.37
N PRO A 99 5.53 0.77 -9.07
CA PRO A 99 5.79 1.23 -7.71
C PRO A 99 4.75 0.63 -6.76
N ILE A 100 5.18 -0.02 -5.67
CA ILE A 100 4.29 -0.72 -4.73
C ILE A 100 4.29 -0.05 -3.36
N ARG A 101 3.17 -0.16 -2.63
CA ARG A 101 3.13 -0.02 -1.17
C ARG A 101 3.13 -1.41 -0.52
N ILE A 102 4.24 -1.79 0.12
CA ILE A 102 4.38 -3.08 0.77
C ILE A 102 3.69 -3.01 2.13
N VAL A 103 2.78 -3.94 2.41
CA VAL A 103 2.07 -4.04 3.69
C VAL A 103 2.17 -5.47 4.21
N LYS A 104 2.14 -5.64 5.55
CA LYS A 104 1.84 -6.95 6.14
C LYS A 104 0.48 -7.46 5.68
N GLY A 105 -0.49 -6.54 5.65
CA GLY A 105 -1.91 -6.74 5.36
C GLY A 105 -2.73 -6.89 6.65
N SER A 106 -3.98 -6.45 6.63
CA SER A 106 -4.80 -6.29 7.85
C SER A 106 -5.31 -7.61 8.43
N GLY A 107 -5.43 -8.65 7.61
CA GLY A 107 -6.06 -9.92 7.97
C GLY A 107 -7.52 -9.80 8.39
N LEU A 108 -8.19 -8.69 8.04
CA LEU A 108 -9.60 -8.40 8.36
C LEU A 108 -10.56 -8.76 7.22
N TYR A 109 -10.04 -8.99 6.02
CA TYR A 109 -10.83 -9.44 4.88
C TYR A 109 -10.97 -10.96 4.99
N ASN A 110 -12.22 -11.43 5.04
CA ASN A 110 -12.54 -12.83 5.26
C ASN A 110 -11.87 -13.70 4.18
N ILE A 111 -11.50 -14.92 4.57
CA ILE A 111 -10.79 -15.94 3.79
C ILE A 111 -9.25 -15.83 3.91
N GLY A 112 -8.72 -16.04 5.13
CA GLY A 112 -7.46 -16.77 5.33
C GLY A 112 -6.20 -16.00 5.80
N ALA A 113 -6.25 -15.15 6.82
CA ALA A 113 -5.04 -14.68 7.51
C ALA A 113 -4.76 -15.55 8.74
N SER A 114 -3.57 -16.07 9.07
CA SER A 114 -2.24 -16.15 8.44
C SER A 114 -1.83 -17.63 8.38
N GLU A 115 -1.25 -18.10 7.28
CA GLU A 115 -0.54 -19.39 7.18
C GLU A 115 0.96 -19.25 7.47
N ILE A 116 1.44 -18.03 7.74
CA ILE A 116 2.88 -17.73 7.84
C ILE A 116 3.27 -17.06 9.15
N THR A 117 4.49 -17.31 9.61
CA THR A 117 5.06 -16.71 10.83
C THR A 117 5.49 -15.26 10.62
N ASP A 118 5.78 -14.53 11.70
CA ASP A 118 6.33 -13.18 11.61
C ASP A 118 7.71 -13.16 10.92
N GLU A 119 8.53 -14.20 11.11
CA GLU A 119 9.81 -14.37 10.43
C GLU A 119 9.63 -14.54 8.92
N GLU A 120 8.70 -15.40 8.49
CA GLU A 120 8.39 -15.60 7.08
C GLU A 120 7.83 -14.32 6.44
N MET A 121 6.98 -13.61 7.17
CA MET A 121 6.45 -12.31 6.74
C MET A 121 7.58 -11.29 6.52
N LEU A 122 8.55 -11.24 7.43
CA LEU A 122 9.72 -10.38 7.34
C LEU A 122 10.63 -10.76 6.16
N VAL A 123 10.86 -12.05 5.91
CA VAL A 123 11.57 -12.55 4.72
C VAL A 123 10.90 -12.03 3.45
N ARG A 124 9.60 -12.27 3.29
CA ARG A 124 8.84 -11.84 2.10
C ARG A 124 8.86 -10.32 1.92
N TYR A 125 8.79 -9.57 3.00
CA TYR A 125 8.87 -8.11 2.97
C TYR A 125 10.23 -7.65 2.42
N ARG A 126 11.33 -8.21 2.93
CA ARG A 126 12.71 -7.89 2.48
C ARG A 126 12.95 -8.24 1.03
N GLU A 127 12.56 -9.44 0.62
CA GLU A 127 12.71 -9.89 -0.77
C GLU A 127 11.95 -8.98 -1.73
N THR A 128 10.71 -8.63 -1.38
CA THR A 128 9.87 -7.74 -2.18
C THR A 128 10.49 -6.34 -2.25
N PHE A 129 10.98 -5.81 -1.11
CA PHE A 129 11.63 -4.51 -1.04
C PHE A 129 12.89 -4.44 -1.92
N ARG A 130 13.80 -5.43 -1.80
CA ARG A 130 15.00 -5.52 -2.65
C ARG A 130 14.65 -5.70 -4.12
N SER A 131 13.67 -6.55 -4.43
CA SER A 131 13.23 -6.80 -5.80
C SER A 131 12.72 -5.54 -6.50
N LEU A 132 12.01 -4.68 -5.78
CA LEU A 132 11.53 -3.40 -6.30
C LEU A 132 12.69 -2.43 -6.54
N LEU A 133 13.59 -2.30 -5.58
CA LEU A 133 14.75 -1.41 -5.72
C LEU A 133 15.69 -1.83 -6.86
N ALA A 134 15.93 -3.14 -7.02
CA ALA A 134 16.71 -3.67 -8.13
C ALA A 134 16.09 -3.39 -9.51
N ARG A 135 14.76 -3.20 -9.57
CA ARG A 135 14.02 -2.80 -10.78
C ARG A 135 13.94 -1.28 -10.96
N GLY A 136 14.61 -0.49 -10.12
CA GLY A 136 14.49 0.97 -10.12
C GLY A 136 13.15 1.49 -9.61
N MET A 137 12.30 0.61 -9.05
CA MET A 137 11.03 1.01 -8.45
C MET A 137 11.26 1.66 -7.08
N ARG A 138 10.33 2.52 -6.67
CA ARG A 138 10.38 3.23 -5.40
C ARG A 138 9.36 2.69 -4.41
N PRO A 139 9.67 1.69 -3.59
CA PRO A 139 8.72 1.10 -2.66
C PRO A 139 8.30 2.08 -1.55
N MET A 140 7.04 1.95 -1.11
CA MET A 140 6.58 2.49 0.17
C MET A 140 6.45 1.34 1.17
N ALA A 141 7.25 1.37 2.23
CA ALA A 141 7.20 0.39 3.30
C ALA A 141 6.20 0.84 4.37
N ALA A 142 4.99 0.28 4.33
CA ALA A 142 3.90 0.63 5.23
C ALA A 142 3.80 -0.33 6.43
N THR A 143 3.78 0.23 7.63
CA THR A 143 3.55 -0.50 8.89
C THR A 143 2.89 0.39 9.94
N VAL A 144 2.24 -0.22 10.93
CA VAL A 144 1.57 0.50 12.01
C VAL A 144 2.52 0.79 13.17
N ARG A 145 3.23 -0.24 13.64
CA ARG A 145 4.06 -0.16 14.86
C ARG A 145 5.32 -1.05 14.83
N ASP A 146 5.62 -1.67 13.70
CA ASP A 146 6.70 -2.66 13.63
C ASP A 146 8.07 -1.97 13.57
N SER A 147 8.62 -1.67 14.74
CA SER A 147 9.93 -1.04 14.87
C SER A 147 11.07 -1.95 14.39
N ALA A 148 10.94 -3.27 14.56
CA ALA A 148 11.94 -4.25 14.15
C ALA A 148 12.05 -4.30 12.62
N LEU A 149 10.92 -4.43 11.92
CA LEU A 149 10.87 -4.36 10.46
C LEU A 149 11.48 -3.05 9.94
N LEU A 150 11.12 -1.91 10.52
CA LEU A 150 11.65 -0.62 10.07
C LEU A 150 13.15 -0.49 10.30
N TYR A 151 13.63 -0.96 11.46
CA TYR A 151 15.06 -0.95 11.78
C TYR A 151 15.84 -1.81 10.80
N GLU A 152 15.30 -2.98 10.47
CA GLU A 152 15.91 -3.90 9.53
C GLU A 152 15.93 -3.35 8.10
N LEU A 153 14.82 -2.79 7.62
CA LEU A 153 14.78 -2.13 6.30
C LEU A 153 15.73 -0.93 6.23
N ALA A 154 15.85 -0.14 7.32
CA ALA A 154 16.81 0.95 7.39
C ALA A 154 18.27 0.46 7.40
N THR A 155 18.54 -0.68 8.05
CA THR A 155 19.87 -1.31 8.07
C THR A 155 20.21 -1.87 6.70
N LEU A 156 19.27 -2.56 6.05
CA LEU A 156 19.38 -3.04 4.68
C LEU A 156 19.65 -1.88 3.71
N ALA A 157 18.88 -0.79 3.83
CA ALA A 157 19.08 0.41 3.02
C ALA A 157 20.50 0.99 3.17
N ARG A 158 21.01 1.06 4.40
CA ARG A 158 22.37 1.54 4.67
C ARG A 158 23.43 0.61 4.05
N ASN A 159 23.30 -0.70 4.25
CA ASN A 159 24.27 -1.69 3.77
C ASN A 159 24.33 -1.72 2.24
N ASP A 160 23.17 -1.64 1.59
CA ASP A 160 23.04 -1.69 0.14
C ASP A 160 23.19 -0.29 -0.51
N ARG A 161 23.60 0.73 0.26
CA ARG A 161 23.79 2.14 -0.15
C ARG A 161 22.57 2.76 -0.84
N ILE A 162 21.38 2.34 -0.42
CA ILE A 162 20.10 2.86 -0.91
C ILE A 162 19.86 4.23 -0.27
N THR A 163 19.62 5.24 -1.10
CA THR A 163 19.36 6.60 -0.65
C THR A 163 17.89 6.79 -0.24
N ALA A 164 17.65 7.74 0.65
CA ALA A 164 16.32 8.00 1.21
C ALA A 164 15.28 8.48 0.18
N ASP A 165 15.69 8.81 -1.05
CA ASP A 165 14.79 9.18 -2.14
C ASP A 165 14.31 7.99 -2.98
N GLN A 166 14.94 6.81 -2.81
CA GLN A 166 14.58 5.58 -3.51
C GLN A 166 13.43 4.82 -2.84
N PHE A 167 13.06 5.17 -1.61
CA PHE A 167 11.91 4.58 -0.92
C PHE A 167 11.30 5.54 0.10
N ALA A 168 10.16 5.16 0.69
CA ALA A 168 9.57 5.88 1.81
C ALA A 168 9.01 4.92 2.85
N PHE A 169 9.02 5.33 4.12
CA PHE A 169 8.22 4.68 5.16
C PHE A 169 6.82 5.29 5.20
N GLN A 170 5.81 4.49 5.47
CA GLN A 170 4.43 4.97 5.59
C GLN A 170 3.79 4.46 6.87
N PHE A 171 3.11 5.36 7.55
CA PHE A 171 2.46 5.10 8.83
C PHE A 171 1.00 5.46 8.75
N LEU A 172 0.18 4.79 9.55
CA LEU A 172 -1.18 5.25 9.75
C LEU A 172 -1.17 6.46 10.68
N ASP A 173 -2.01 7.45 10.38
CA ASP A 173 -2.20 8.58 11.28
C ASP A 173 -2.80 8.12 12.63
N GLY A 174 -2.40 8.79 13.71
CA GLY A 174 -2.77 8.45 15.08
C GLY A 174 -1.59 8.12 16.01
N LEU A 175 -1.92 7.70 17.23
CA LEU A 175 -0.98 7.61 18.36
C LEU A 175 0.21 6.66 18.09
N PHE A 176 -0.06 5.51 17.47
CA PHE A 176 0.94 4.45 17.26
C PHE A 176 1.94 4.75 16.14
N GLY A 177 1.50 5.41 15.06
CA GLY A 177 2.36 5.73 13.92
C GLY A 177 3.20 6.98 14.13
N ARG A 178 2.72 7.94 14.92
CA ARG A 178 3.31 9.29 15.04
C ARG A 178 4.73 9.29 15.62
N SER A 179 5.01 8.47 16.63
CA SER A 179 6.33 8.42 17.28
C SER A 179 7.40 7.83 16.35
N LEU A 180 7.06 6.74 15.65
CA LEU A 180 7.92 6.12 14.65
C LEU A 180 8.14 7.05 13.45
N ALA A 181 7.08 7.67 12.93
CA ALA A 181 7.17 8.66 11.87
C ALA A 181 8.17 9.77 12.21
N LYS A 182 8.06 10.38 13.40
CA LYS A 182 9.00 11.41 13.88
C LYS A 182 10.44 10.90 13.96
N THR A 183 10.63 9.66 14.43
CA THR A 183 11.95 9.03 14.51
C THR A 183 12.61 8.91 13.14
N TYR A 184 11.87 8.43 12.13
CA TYR A 184 12.40 8.22 10.79
C TYR A 184 12.57 9.53 10.00
N VAL A 185 11.74 10.54 10.24
CA VAL A 185 11.97 11.91 9.72
C VAL A 185 13.29 12.48 10.26
N LYS A 186 13.55 12.37 11.57
CA LYS A 186 14.82 12.83 12.17
C LYS A 186 16.03 12.12 11.56
N ARG A 187 15.87 10.85 11.17
CA ARG A 187 16.86 10.05 10.45
C ARG A 187 16.94 10.34 8.94
N LYS A 188 16.28 11.40 8.45
CA LYS A 188 16.29 11.86 7.05
C LYS A 188 15.65 10.90 6.05
N TYR A 189 14.80 9.98 6.50
CA TYR A 189 13.98 9.17 5.60
C TYR A 189 12.76 9.94 5.12
N ARG A 190 12.28 9.60 3.91
CA ARG A 190 10.96 10.01 3.46
C ARG A 190 9.89 9.27 4.26
N VAL A 191 8.91 10.02 4.77
CA VAL A 191 7.82 9.50 5.57
C VAL A 191 6.49 10.00 5.03
N GLY A 192 5.55 9.08 4.80
CA GLY A 192 4.15 9.37 4.52
C GLY A 192 3.25 9.00 5.70
N CYS A 193 2.20 9.79 5.92
CA CYS A 193 1.15 9.47 6.88
C CYS A 193 -0.16 9.25 6.14
N TYR A 194 -0.81 8.11 6.38
CA TYR A 194 -2.14 7.81 5.85
C TYR A 194 -3.17 8.52 6.72
N VAL A 195 -3.70 9.62 6.20
CA VAL A 195 -4.70 10.46 6.86
C VAL A 195 -6.07 10.15 6.25
N THR A 196 -6.99 9.67 7.08
CA THR A 196 -8.40 9.48 6.68
C THR A 196 -9.19 10.75 6.92
N PHE A 197 -10.02 11.12 5.95
CA PHE A 197 -11.02 12.17 6.09
C PHE A 197 -12.36 11.66 5.56
N VAL A 198 -13.42 12.41 5.86
CA VAL A 198 -14.79 12.11 5.44
C VAL A 198 -15.24 13.26 4.56
N ASP A 199 -15.89 12.94 3.44
CA ASP A 199 -16.57 13.95 2.65
C ASP A 199 -17.75 14.48 3.48
N PRO A 200 -17.86 15.81 3.72
CA PRO A 200 -18.97 16.39 4.45
C PRO A 200 -20.36 16.03 3.87
N SER A 201 -20.44 15.69 2.58
CA SER A 201 -21.67 15.23 1.93
C SER A 201 -22.04 13.77 2.23
N ALA A 202 -21.12 12.98 2.78
CA ALA A 202 -21.32 11.59 3.18
C ALA A 202 -20.85 11.35 4.62
N PRO A 203 -21.47 12.00 5.63
CA PRO A 203 -20.96 12.08 6.99
C PRO A 203 -20.95 10.75 7.74
N GLU A 204 -21.50 9.67 7.19
CA GLU A 204 -21.61 8.36 7.84
C GLU A 204 -20.53 7.36 7.41
N GLU A 205 -19.77 7.66 6.35
CA GLU A 205 -18.77 6.75 5.76
C GLU A 205 -17.61 6.42 6.72
N TRP A 206 -17.34 7.26 7.72
CA TRP A 206 -16.31 6.96 8.73
C TRP A 206 -16.64 5.75 9.60
N LYS A 207 -17.92 5.39 9.75
CA LYS A 207 -18.35 4.32 10.67
C LYS A 207 -17.68 2.99 10.32
N GLY A 208 -17.61 2.64 9.03
CA GLY A 208 -16.96 1.42 8.58
C GLY A 208 -15.45 1.41 8.86
N TYR A 209 -14.78 2.55 8.68
CA TYR A 209 -13.37 2.70 8.99
C TYR A 209 -13.09 2.55 10.50
N ILE A 210 -13.85 3.24 11.35
CA ILE A 210 -13.68 3.17 12.81
C ILE A 210 -13.95 1.76 13.34
N ARG A 211 -14.99 1.07 12.84
CA ARG A 211 -15.26 -0.34 13.21
C ARG A 211 -14.05 -1.24 12.93
N ARG A 212 -13.44 -1.13 11.74
CA ARG A 212 -12.22 -1.88 11.41
C ARG A 212 -11.03 -1.50 12.27
N ARG A 213 -10.88 -0.21 12.62
CA ARG A 213 -9.82 0.24 13.52
C ARG A 213 -9.97 -0.28 14.94
N ILE A 214 -11.20 -0.35 15.45
CA ILE A 214 -11.51 -0.96 16.74
C ILE A 214 -11.21 -2.46 16.68
N ALA A 215 -11.68 -3.18 15.66
CA ALA A 215 -11.39 -4.61 15.49
C ALA A 215 -9.87 -4.88 15.41
N PHE A 216 -9.15 -4.10 14.62
CA PHE A 216 -7.69 -4.18 14.52
C PHE A 216 -7.00 -3.87 15.86
N GLY A 217 -7.45 -2.84 16.58
CA GLY A 217 -6.94 -2.49 17.90
C GLY A 217 -7.15 -3.62 18.92
N ARG A 218 -8.32 -4.27 18.89
CA ARG A 218 -8.61 -5.43 19.73
C ARG A 218 -7.67 -6.59 19.42
N LYS A 219 -7.50 -6.94 18.14
CA LYS A 219 -6.54 -7.97 17.71
C LYS A 219 -5.12 -7.69 18.17
N LEU A 220 -4.68 -6.43 18.08
CA LEU A 220 -3.35 -6.02 18.51
C LEU A 220 -3.12 -6.08 20.03
N LEU A 221 -4.15 -5.79 20.83
CA LEU A 221 -4.06 -5.73 22.29
C LEU A 221 -4.35 -7.07 22.96
N PHE A 222 -5.26 -7.86 22.38
CA PHE A 222 -5.82 -9.05 23.01
C PHE A 222 -5.58 -10.35 22.22
N GLY A 223 -5.07 -10.29 20.99
CA GLY A 223 -4.74 -11.48 20.20
C GLY A 223 -5.94 -12.20 19.55
N GLU A 224 -7.15 -11.65 19.69
CA GLU A 224 -8.40 -12.15 19.06
C GLU A 224 -8.57 -11.68 17.61
#